data_AF-W1YBR2-F1
#
_entry.id   AF-W1YBR2-F1
#
_cell.length_a   1.000
_cell.length_b   1.000
_cell.length_c   1.000
_cell.angle_alpha   90.00
_cell.angle_beta   90.00
_cell.angle_gamma   90.00
#
_symmetry.space_group_name_H-M   'P 1'
#
loop_
_entity.id
_entity.type
_entity.pdbx_description
1 polymer ?
#
loop_
_entity_poly.entity_id
_entity_poly.type
_entity_poly.pdbx_seq_one_letter_code
_entity_poly.pdbx_strand_id
1 'polypeptide(L)' 'LEYASAGSTFKRPPGYFAGTLIEQTGLKGLSVGDAQVSHKHAGFVINTGNAKAKDVLDLIKEVQRRVY' A
#
# COMPACT_ATOMS: atom_id res chain seq x y z
N LEU A 1 3.26 1.83 -13.77
CA LEU A 1 3.38 0.75 -12.77
C LEU A 1 3.45 -0.53 -13.59
N GLU A 2 4.50 -1.32 -13.43
CA GLU A 2 4.70 -2.55 -14.22
C GLU A 2 4.19 -3.81 -13.48
N TYR A 3 3.72 -3.64 -12.24
CA TYR A 3 3.23 -4.71 -11.38
C TYR A 3 1.70 -4.79 -11.40
N ALA A 4 1.18 -6.01 -11.22
CA ALA A 4 -0.24 -6.22 -10.99
C ALA A 4 -0.69 -5.49 -9.71
N SER A 5 -1.80 -4.76 -9.79
CA SER A 5 -2.39 -4.04 -8.66
C SER A 5 -3.88 -3.84 -8.87
N ALA A 6 -4.61 -3.57 -7.78
CA ALA A 6 -6.03 -3.24 -7.81
C ALA A 6 -6.29 -1.73 -7.92
N GLY A 7 -5.29 -0.94 -8.33
CA GLY A 7 -5.37 0.51 -8.34
C GLY A 7 -5.17 1.15 -6.96
N SER A 8 -5.74 2.34 -6.75
CA SER A 8 -5.66 3.06 -5.48
C SER A 8 -6.36 2.26 -4.37
N THR A 9 -5.59 1.80 -3.40
CA THR A 9 -6.06 0.85 -2.38
C THR A 9 -6.84 1.53 -1.25
N PHE A 10 -6.49 2.79 -0.94
CA PHE A 10 -7.06 3.51 0.19
C PHE A 10 -7.98 4.63 -0.27
N LYS A 11 -9.12 4.77 0.42
CA LYS A 11 -10.02 5.93 0.24
C LYS A 11 -9.34 7.18 0.75
N ARG A 12 -9.68 8.31 0.12
CA ARG A 12 -9.16 9.62 0.50
C ARG A 12 -9.83 10.09 1.82
N PRO A 13 -9.05 10.44 2.86
CA PRO A 13 -9.61 11.11 4.03
C PRO A 13 -10.00 12.57 3.71
N PRO A 14 -10.99 13.15 4.39
CA PRO A 14 -11.35 14.57 4.19
C PRO A 14 -10.14 15.49 4.38
N GLY A 15 -9.85 16.35 3.41
CA GLY A 15 -8.76 17.34 3.49
C GLY A 15 -7.35 16.81 3.18
N TYR A 16 -7.16 15.51 2.99
CA TYR A 16 -5.82 14.91 2.77
C TYR A 16 -5.81 13.95 1.59
N PHE A 17 -4.63 13.64 1.05
CA PHE A 17 -4.44 12.56 0.08
C PHE A 17 -3.88 11.33 0.79
N ALA A 18 -4.54 10.18 0.66
CA ALA A 18 -4.10 8.94 1.31
C ALA A 18 -2.64 8.57 0.96
N GLY A 19 -2.26 8.68 -0.32
CA GLY A 19 -0.89 8.42 -0.77
C GLY A 19 0.14 9.33 -0.11
N THR A 20 -0.17 10.61 0.10
CA THR A 20 0.73 11.56 0.78
C THR A 20 0.92 11.21 2.25
N LEU A 21 -0.15 10.86 2.96
CA LEU A 21 -0.07 10.42 4.35
C LEU A 21 0.80 9.16 4.49
N ILE A 22 0.60 8.17 3.61
CA ILE A 22 1.40 6.94 3.60
C ILE A 22 2.87 7.24 3.26
N GLU A 23 3.13 8.16 2.33
CA GLU A 23 4.50 8.55 1.96
C GLU A 23 5.23 9.23 3.12
N GLN A 24 4.55 10.10 3.88
CA GLN A 24 5.12 10.78 5.05
C GLN A 24 5.54 9.80 6.17
N THR A 25 4.90 8.63 6.23
CA THR A 25 5.27 7.56 7.18
C THR A 25 6.43 6.67 6.71
N GLY A 26 6.99 6.92 5.52
CA GLY A 26 8.14 6.16 5.01
C GLY A 26 7.80 4.72 4.60
N LEU A 27 6.53 4.41 4.31
CA LEU A 27 6.09 3.02 4.08
C LEU A 27 6.24 2.53 2.64
N LYS A 28 6.77 3.35 1.71
CA LYS A 28 7.09 2.90 0.36
C LYS A 28 8.09 1.73 0.42
N GLY A 29 7.78 0.62 -0.24
CA GLY A 29 8.58 -0.61 -0.20
C GLY A 29 8.27 -1.55 0.96
N LEU A 30 7.39 -1.17 1.90
CA LEU A 30 6.93 -2.09 2.93
C LEU A 30 6.24 -3.29 2.29
N SER A 31 6.66 -4.49 2.68
CA SER A 31 6.12 -5.74 2.15
C SER A 31 5.58 -6.65 3.26
N VAL A 32 4.56 -7.43 2.92
CA VAL A 32 4.12 -8.62 3.66
C VAL A 32 3.98 -9.72 2.61
N GLY A 33 4.77 -10.79 2.72
CA GLY A 33 4.92 -11.76 1.62
C GLY A 33 5.32 -11.05 0.32
N ASP A 34 4.61 -11.37 -0.77
CA ASP A 34 4.82 -10.75 -2.09
C ASP A 34 3.92 -9.52 -2.34
N ALA A 35 3.13 -9.08 -1.35
CA ALA A 35 2.40 -7.82 -1.42
C ALA A 35 3.31 -6.68 -0.94
N GLN A 36 3.33 -5.56 -1.66
CA GLN A 36 4.20 -4.42 -1.34
C GLN A 36 3.49 -3.07 -1.55
N VAL A 37 3.81 -2.08 -0.72
CA VAL A 37 3.47 -0.66 -0.99
C VAL A 37 4.39 -0.14 -2.10
N SER A 38 3.82 0.28 -3.22
CA SER A 38 4.64 0.67 -4.38
C SER A 38 5.61 1.82 -4.07
N HIS A 39 6.87 1.63 -4.46
CA HIS A 39 7.87 2.71 -4.47
C HIS A 39 7.46 3.90 -5.36
N LYS A 40 6.72 3.64 -6.44
CA LYS A 40 6.28 4.68 -7.38
C LYS A 40 5.06 5.46 -6.86
N HIS A 41 4.14 4.79 -6.16
CA HIS A 41 2.91 5.41 -5.70
C HIS A 41 2.44 4.81 -4.36
N ALA A 42 2.65 5.53 -3.25
CA ALA A 42 2.40 5.03 -1.90
C ALA A 42 0.95 4.60 -1.61
N GLY A 43 -0.03 5.11 -2.36
CA GLY A 43 -1.43 4.66 -2.26
C GLY A 43 -1.76 3.32 -2.93
N PHE A 44 -0.79 2.65 -3.56
CA PHE A 44 -0.99 1.41 -4.30
C PHE A 44 -0.31 0.25 -3.60
N VAL A 45 -1.06 -0.81 -3.36
CA VAL A 45 -0.52 -2.14 -3.08
C VAL A 45 -0.30 -2.87 -4.41
N ILE A 46 0.94 -3.29 -4.63
CA ILE A 46 1.37 -4.06 -5.80
C ILE A 46 1.67 -5.49 -5.40
N ASN A 47 1.46 -6.42 -6.33
CA ASN A 47 1.95 -7.78 -6.24
C ASN A 47 3.32 -7.87 -6.95
N THR A 48 4.38 -8.16 -6.21
CA THR A 48 5.74 -8.31 -6.75
C THR A 48 6.06 -9.72 -7.25
N GLY A 49 5.11 -10.66 -7.14
CA GLY A 49 5.25 -12.05 -7.55
C GLY A 49 3.97 -12.85 -7.32
N ASN A 50 3.94 -13.65 -6.25
CA ASN A 50 2.88 -14.59 -5.92
C ASN A 50 2.03 -14.15 -4.71
N ALA A 51 1.77 -12.83 -4.57
CA ALA A 51 1.04 -12.29 -3.42
C ALA A 51 -0.33 -12.97 -3.29
N LYS A 52 -0.59 -13.52 -2.10
CA LYS A 52 -1.89 -14.06 -1.75
C LYS A 52 -2.81 -12.93 -1.29
N ALA A 53 -4.11 -13.17 -1.34
CA ALA A 53 -5.09 -12.24 -0.77
C ALA A 53 -4.80 -11.94 0.71
N LYS A 54 -4.31 -12.93 1.47
CA LYS A 54 -3.88 -12.74 2.87
C LYS A 54 -2.75 -11.72 3.00
N ASP A 55 -1.74 -11.79 2.14
CA ASP A 55 -0.59 -10.88 2.15
C ASP A 55 -1.03 -9.43 1.92
N VAL A 56 -1.93 -9.24 0.94
CA VAL A 56 -2.53 -7.92 0.64
C VAL A 56 -3.32 -7.40 1.82
N LEU A 57 -4.18 -8.22 2.44
CA LEU A 57 -4.99 -7.82 3.59
C LEU A 57 -4.12 -7.48 4.82
N ASP A 58 -3.10 -8.26 5.09
CA ASP A 58 -2.22 -8.06 6.23
C ASP A 58 -1.31 -6.83 6.01
N LEU A 59 -0.87 -6.56 4.78
CA LEU A 59 -0.19 -5.31 4.43
C LEU A 59 -1.10 -4.09 4.61
N ILE A 60 -2.36 -4.15 4.15
CA ILE A 60 -3.32 -3.06 4.31
C ILE A 60 -3.52 -2.71 5.80
N LYS A 61 -3.67 -3.72 6.66
CA LYS A 61 -3.81 -3.52 8.11
C LYS A 61 -2.56 -2.87 8.70
N GLU A 62 -1.37 -3.29 8.29
CA GLU A 62 -0.12 -2.72 8.79
C GLU A 62 0.06 -1.25 8.36
N VAL A 63 -0.30 -0.91 7.12
CA VAL A 63 -0.32 0.48 6.65
C VAL A 63 -1.32 1.31 7.46
N GLN A 64 -2.55 0.81 7.65
CA GLN A 64 -3.56 1.50 8.45
C GLN A 64 -3.09 1.75 9.88
N ARG A 65 -2.46 0.76 10.52
CA ARG A 65 -1.93 0.85 11.89
C ARG A 65 -0.84 1.90 12.07
N ARG A 66 -0.05 2.19 11.04
CA ARG A 66 1.08 3.13 11.11
C ARG A 66 0.72 4.56 10.69
N VAL A 67 -0.33 4.73 9.90
CA VAL A 67 -0.82 6.04 9.45
C VAL A 67 -1.81 6.65 10.44
N TYR A 68 -2.51 5.82 11.22
CA TYR A 68 -3.38 6.26 12.32
C TYR A 68 -2.63 6.57 13.61
#